data_AF-A0A928W1J4-F1
#
_entry.id   AF-A0A928W1J4-F1
#
_cell.length_a   1.000
_cell.length_b   1.000
_cell.length_c   1.000
_cell.angle_alpha   90.00
_cell.angle_beta   90.00
_cell.angle_gamma   90.00
#
_symmetry.space_group_name_H-M   'P 1'
#
loop_
_entity.id
_entity.type
_entity.pdbx_description
1 polymer ?
#
loop_
_entity_poly.entity_id
_entity_poly.type
_entity_poly.pdbx_seq_one_letter_code
_entity_poly.pdbx_strand_id
1 'polypeptide(L)'
;MKFLNLCLIIVNLLLPTATLAQSSESKNSSDRAIASQLDVAEENELEPTPDSEAKTENAQPAAEEDSPSEEAEPESAEDISEEDRVVEPTPEERARLEKLAKADRLYLAGDKVAAVKLYREAKETWEIEQEAGANELTTPVFEDPAQLSPGGKVFWRNYQQGKEQQLETKVLTALKLLTTREPEFIPGHIHYAEALLKYELEDKSAEVLERAVNLYPNEPKILKAKMNADIAAEQWLDASVTARQFALFNPNSPQAKEFERLAEEYLAEYQSDLRSNITWNAIGNAIAGIAGFALTGNLFGPLSALQTTTLLLNGESAVGEASVGHIKKQVPLLQNQKVTQYVNQIGQKIALVSGRDEFDYEFYVIMDDTLNAFALPGGKIFVHAGAIMNTDSEAELAGLLAHEVSHAALSHGFQLVTKGNLTANVVSYIPYVGNAASSLIVLDYSRDMEKQADIYGTKILVNAGYAADGVRNLMAQLHEQHQQEERSQPPAWLSTHPNSEQRINYMEELIVERKLDRYGYEGVARHQEIKKLVTTKWQEYEKCVEEVYDIEEAKICAGEKDRQQQEVSEQEQRAIDEAPTEPTEPTDRESESESEALIEDEQD
;
A
#
# COMPACT_ATOMS: atom_id res chain seq x y z
N MET A 1 9.47 -55.46 -14.84
CA MET A 1 10.37 -56.62 -14.65
C MET A 1 10.91 -57.00 -16.02
N LYS A 2 12.16 -56.83 -16.43
CA LYS A 2 13.49 -56.75 -15.79
C LYS A 2 14.34 -55.83 -16.71
N PHE A 3 14.92 -54.72 -16.21
CA PHE A 3 16.31 -54.60 -15.71
C PHE A 3 17.37 -54.77 -16.83
N LEU A 4 18.42 -53.96 -16.99
CA LEU A 4 19.27 -53.28 -16.00
C LEU A 4 20.27 -52.34 -16.74
N ASN A 5 20.54 -51.11 -16.23
CA ASN A 5 21.86 -50.45 -15.97
C ASN A 5 23.00 -50.44 -17.03
N LEU A 6 23.96 -49.50 -17.13
CA LEU A 6 24.39 -48.24 -16.48
C LEU A 6 25.76 -47.87 -17.13
N CYS A 7 26.21 -46.59 -17.04
CA CYS A 7 27.60 -46.07 -17.21
C CYS A 7 28.15 -45.92 -18.66
N LEU A 8 28.97 -44.93 -19.07
CA LEU A 8 29.93 -43.99 -18.44
C LEU A 8 30.27 -42.87 -19.51
N ILE A 9 30.17 -41.56 -19.25
CA ILE A 9 31.23 -40.56 -18.93
C ILE A 9 32.28 -40.22 -20.05
N ILE A 10 32.18 -38.96 -20.53
CA ILE A 10 33.20 -37.92 -20.87
C ILE A 10 34.25 -38.18 -21.99
N VAL A 11 34.38 -37.25 -22.96
CA VAL A 11 35.55 -36.37 -23.25
C VAL A 11 35.25 -35.42 -24.42
N ASN A 12 35.79 -34.20 -24.24
CA ASN A 12 35.67 -32.92 -24.93
C ASN A 12 36.13 -32.79 -26.41
N LEU A 13 35.67 -31.66 -26.98
CA LEU A 13 36.31 -30.76 -27.97
C LEU A 13 36.48 -31.25 -29.42
N LEU A 14 35.81 -30.55 -30.34
CA LEU A 14 36.37 -29.91 -31.55
C LEU A 14 35.24 -29.29 -32.40
N LEU A 15 35.14 -27.96 -32.42
CA LEU A 15 34.67 -27.20 -33.60
C LEU A 15 35.87 -27.10 -34.58
N PRO A 16 35.74 -26.77 -35.90
CA PRO A 16 34.71 -25.91 -36.50
C PRO A 16 34.30 -26.25 -37.97
N THR A 17 33.51 -25.33 -38.53
CA THR A 17 33.30 -25.02 -39.96
C THR A 17 32.14 -25.71 -40.70
N ALA A 18 31.15 -24.89 -41.06
CA ALA A 18 30.42 -25.04 -42.32
C ALA A 18 30.05 -23.65 -42.84
N THR A 19 30.77 -23.22 -43.87
CA THR A 19 30.51 -22.02 -44.67
C THR A 19 29.41 -22.31 -45.69
N LEU A 20 28.59 -21.28 -45.92
CA LEU A 20 27.47 -21.14 -46.86
C LEU A 20 27.70 -21.69 -48.28
N ALA A 21 26.66 -22.33 -48.82
CA ALA A 21 26.39 -22.42 -50.26
C ALA A 21 24.90 -22.17 -50.54
N GLN A 22 24.65 -21.34 -51.55
CA GLN A 22 23.37 -20.75 -52.00
C GLN A 22 22.46 -21.70 -52.81
N SER A 23 21.25 -21.18 -53.05
CA SER A 23 20.22 -21.55 -54.06
C SER A 23 19.15 -22.54 -53.58
N SER A 24 17.87 -22.44 -53.91
CA SER A 24 17.00 -21.41 -54.52
C SER A 24 15.58 -22.01 -54.55
N GLU A 25 14.53 -21.24 -54.25
CA GLU A 25 13.11 -21.34 -54.74
C GLU A 25 12.19 -20.63 -53.71
N SER A 26 11.70 -19.40 -53.94
CA SER A 26 10.56 -18.98 -54.78
C SER A 26 9.16 -19.37 -54.25
N LYS A 27 8.50 -18.48 -53.48
CA LYS A 27 7.26 -17.75 -53.88
C LYS A 27 6.63 -16.92 -52.73
N ASN A 28 6.67 -15.60 -52.93
CA ASN A 28 5.72 -14.52 -52.58
C ASN A 28 4.79 -14.62 -51.34
N SER A 29 5.01 -13.71 -50.38
CA SER A 29 3.95 -13.11 -49.56
C SER A 29 3.89 -11.61 -49.82
N SER A 30 2.74 -11.11 -50.26
CA SER A 30 2.39 -9.70 -50.24
C SER A 30 1.24 -9.49 -49.25
N ASP A 31 1.26 -8.32 -48.62
CA ASP A 31 0.17 -7.65 -47.90
C ASP A 31 0.00 -7.95 -46.40
N ARG A 32 0.82 -7.27 -45.58
CA ARG A 32 0.40 -6.79 -44.24
C ARG A 32 1.22 -5.57 -43.82
N ALA A 33 0.79 -4.39 -44.27
CA ALA A 33 1.08 -3.11 -43.63
C ALA A 33 0.01 -2.13 -44.12
N ILE A 34 -0.69 -1.49 -43.17
CA ILE A 34 -1.36 -0.18 -43.21
C ILE A 34 -2.50 -0.23 -42.17
N ALA A 35 -2.27 0.41 -41.02
CA ALA A 35 -3.23 1.25 -40.28
C ALA A 35 -2.60 1.69 -38.95
N SER A 36 -1.57 2.53 -39.05
CA SER A 36 -1.03 3.35 -37.96
C SER A 36 -0.68 4.68 -38.60
N GLN A 37 -1.64 5.60 -38.60
CA GLN A 37 -1.46 7.03 -38.85
C GLN A 37 -2.86 7.65 -38.84
N LEU A 38 -3.10 8.58 -37.92
CA LEU A 38 -3.91 9.79 -38.09
C LEU A 38 -3.86 10.54 -36.76
N ASP A 39 -2.75 11.24 -36.56
CA ASP A 39 -2.70 12.45 -35.75
C ASP A 39 -3.30 13.60 -36.57
N VAL A 40 -4.07 14.43 -35.88
CA VAL A 40 -4.78 15.59 -36.41
C VAL A 40 -3.79 16.73 -36.61
N ALA A 41 -3.66 17.18 -37.86
CA ALA A 41 -3.05 18.45 -38.20
C ALA A 41 -4.11 19.56 -38.13
N GLU A 42 -3.82 20.63 -37.41
CA GLU A 42 -4.63 21.84 -37.32
C GLU A 42 -4.16 22.84 -38.40
N GLU A 43 -5.10 23.33 -39.20
CA GLU A 43 -4.89 24.24 -40.33
C GLU A 43 -4.65 25.68 -39.87
N ASN A 44 -3.76 26.38 -40.57
CA ASN A 44 -3.50 27.81 -40.41
C ASN A 44 -3.68 28.48 -41.78
N GLU A 45 -4.61 29.44 -41.90
CA GLU A 45 -4.75 30.33 -43.06
C GLU A 45 -4.19 31.73 -42.75
N LEU A 46 -3.51 32.29 -43.76
CA LEU A 46 -2.67 33.50 -43.76
C LEU A 46 -3.44 34.84 -43.71
N GLU A 47 -2.76 35.90 -43.26
CA GLU A 47 -2.39 37.11 -44.06
C GLU A 47 -1.34 38.01 -43.33
N PRO A 48 -0.56 38.87 -44.04
CA PRO A 48 0.85 39.17 -43.72
C PRO A 48 1.16 40.65 -43.35
N THR A 49 2.39 40.93 -42.88
CA THR A 49 3.21 42.15 -43.22
C THR A 49 4.65 42.08 -42.66
N PRO A 50 5.63 42.85 -43.20
CA PRO A 50 7.02 42.41 -43.35
C PRO A 50 8.10 43.22 -42.60
N ASP A 51 9.35 42.81 -42.86
CA ASP A 51 10.64 43.52 -42.76
C ASP A 51 11.52 43.30 -41.51
N SER A 52 12.65 42.59 -41.69
CA SER A 52 13.98 43.23 -41.81
C SER A 52 15.14 42.21 -41.71
N GLU A 53 15.85 42.03 -42.83
CA GLU A 53 17.33 41.92 -43.00
C GLU A 53 18.13 40.94 -42.09
N ALA A 54 18.55 39.77 -42.57
CA ALA A 54 19.73 39.50 -43.43
C ALA A 54 21.10 39.88 -42.83
N LYS A 55 21.92 38.86 -42.48
CA LYS A 55 23.21 38.57 -43.14
C LYS A 55 23.94 37.36 -42.53
N THR A 56 24.06 36.34 -43.37
CA THR A 56 25.08 35.27 -43.36
C THR A 56 26.45 35.82 -43.74
N GLU A 57 27.55 35.25 -43.20
CA GLU A 57 28.61 34.65 -44.03
C GLU A 57 29.66 33.84 -43.23
N ASN A 58 30.04 32.72 -43.86
CA ASN A 58 31.06 31.72 -43.52
C ASN A 58 32.49 32.27 -43.41
N ALA A 59 33.34 31.61 -42.60
CA ALA A 59 34.59 30.98 -43.08
C ALA A 59 35.43 30.36 -41.93
N GLN A 60 35.73 29.06 -42.05
CA GLN A 60 36.92 28.36 -41.54
C GLN A 60 38.03 28.44 -42.63
N PRO A 61 39.30 27.97 -42.47
CA PRO A 61 39.94 27.23 -41.35
C PRO A 61 41.41 27.66 -41.01
N ALA A 62 42.02 27.07 -39.97
CA ALA A 62 43.31 26.33 -40.01
C ALA A 62 44.07 26.31 -38.66
N ALA A 63 44.77 25.20 -38.44
CA ALA A 63 45.43 24.68 -37.24
C ALA A 63 46.61 25.48 -36.67
N GLU A 64 46.90 25.28 -35.37
CA GLU A 64 48.24 24.94 -34.85
C GLU A 64 48.14 24.37 -33.41
N GLU A 65 48.95 23.34 -33.15
CA GLU A 65 49.09 22.57 -31.91
C GLU A 65 49.93 23.33 -30.86
N ASP A 66 49.70 23.14 -29.54
CA ASP A 66 50.65 22.54 -28.57
C ASP A 66 50.20 22.72 -27.10
N SER A 67 50.37 21.63 -26.32
CA SER A 67 50.64 21.54 -24.87
C SER A 67 49.51 21.48 -23.81
N PRO A 68 49.75 20.78 -22.67
CA PRO A 68 48.79 19.88 -22.02
C PRO A 68 48.00 20.56 -20.89
N SER A 69 46.72 20.20 -20.76
CA SER A 69 45.88 20.59 -19.62
C SER A 69 46.24 19.80 -18.37
N GLU A 70 46.57 20.53 -17.31
CA GLU A 70 46.67 20.05 -15.94
C GLU A 70 45.40 19.30 -15.51
N GLU A 71 45.63 18.16 -14.85
CA GLU A 71 44.62 17.39 -14.12
C GLU A 71 44.03 18.30 -13.04
N ALA A 72 42.75 18.68 -13.20
CA ALA A 72 41.98 19.27 -12.12
C ALA A 72 41.60 18.17 -11.14
N GLU A 73 42.15 18.24 -9.93
CA GLU A 73 41.75 17.43 -8.79
C GLU A 73 40.24 17.59 -8.52
N PRO A 74 39.54 16.54 -8.07
CA PRO A 74 38.14 16.65 -7.70
C PRO A 74 38.03 17.57 -6.48
N GLU A 75 37.25 18.65 -6.62
CA GLU A 75 36.83 19.46 -5.48
C GLU A 75 36.22 18.55 -4.43
N SER A 76 36.82 18.59 -3.24
CA SER A 76 36.35 17.93 -2.04
C SER A 76 34.88 18.25 -1.82
N ALA A 77 34.07 17.20 -1.73
CA ALA A 77 32.71 17.28 -1.20
C ALA A 77 32.75 18.09 0.09
N GLU A 78 32.11 19.26 0.07
CA GLU A 78 31.90 20.02 1.29
C GLU A 78 31.09 19.17 2.26
N ASP A 79 31.65 19.07 3.45
CA ASP A 79 31.15 18.39 4.64
C ASP A 79 29.76 18.96 4.98
N ILE A 80 28.70 18.27 4.56
CA ILE A 80 27.33 18.61 4.95
C ILE A 80 27.18 18.11 6.38
N SER A 81 27.46 18.99 7.35
CA SER A 81 27.30 18.71 8.76
C SER A 81 25.89 18.19 9.06
N GLU A 82 25.82 17.04 9.73
CA GLU A 82 24.64 16.33 10.26
C GLU A 82 23.88 17.12 11.35
N GLU A 83 23.59 18.41 11.14
CA GLU A 83 22.93 19.29 12.13
C GLU A 83 21.44 19.54 11.86
N ASP A 84 20.83 18.91 10.85
CA ASP A 84 19.36 18.95 10.67
C ASP A 84 18.68 17.82 11.47
N ARG A 85 18.60 17.99 12.79
CA ARG A 85 17.79 17.14 13.66
C ARG A 85 16.88 17.98 14.53
N VAL A 86 15.58 17.87 14.23
CA VAL A 86 14.43 18.47 14.93
C VAL A 86 14.40 20.00 14.87
N VAL A 87 13.77 20.53 13.83
CA VAL A 87 13.42 21.96 13.76
C VAL A 87 12.46 22.28 14.92
N GLU A 88 12.95 23.01 15.92
CA GLU A 88 12.12 23.48 17.03
C GLU A 88 10.96 24.34 16.49
N PRO A 89 9.71 24.10 16.93
CA PRO A 89 8.56 24.81 16.39
C PRO A 89 8.64 26.31 16.63
N THR A 90 8.27 27.09 15.62
CA THR A 90 8.24 28.56 15.71
C THR A 90 7.33 29.02 16.86
N PRO A 91 7.51 30.25 17.39
CA PRO A 91 6.60 30.79 18.41
C PRO A 91 5.12 30.76 17.98
N GLU A 92 4.85 30.97 16.69
CA GLU A 92 3.51 30.90 16.11
C GLU A 92 2.99 29.46 16.11
N GLU A 93 3.81 28.49 15.70
CA GLU A 93 3.45 27.08 15.69
C GLU A 93 3.18 26.56 17.11
N ARG A 94 4.00 26.95 18.09
CA ARG A 94 3.72 26.63 19.50
C ARG A 94 2.38 27.19 19.97
N ALA A 95 2.05 28.44 19.61
CA ALA A 95 0.77 29.04 19.97
C ALA A 95 -0.41 28.32 19.28
N ARG A 96 -0.22 27.86 18.03
CA ARG A 96 -1.18 27.02 17.30
C ARG A 96 -1.43 25.71 18.03
N LEU A 97 -0.37 24.96 18.35
CA LEU A 97 -0.44 23.68 19.06
C LEU A 97 -1.06 23.81 20.46
N GLU A 98 -0.74 24.87 21.21
CA GLU A 98 -1.36 25.16 22.50
C GLU A 98 -2.87 25.40 22.38
N LYS A 99 -3.31 26.09 21.32
CA LYS A 99 -4.72 26.33 21.03
C LYS A 99 -5.44 25.03 20.67
N LEU A 100 -4.84 24.18 19.83
CA LEU A 100 -5.36 22.85 19.50
C LEU A 100 -5.47 21.97 20.75
N ALA A 101 -4.44 21.94 21.61
CA ALA A 101 -4.47 21.19 22.87
C ALA A 101 -5.53 21.70 23.86
N LYS A 102 -5.87 23.00 23.82
CA LYS A 102 -7.01 23.54 24.56
C LYS A 102 -8.34 23.08 23.97
N ALA A 103 -8.46 23.06 22.65
CA ALA A 103 -9.64 22.56 21.94
C ALA A 103 -9.86 21.06 22.26
N ASP A 104 -8.81 20.24 22.23
CA ASP A 104 -8.86 18.80 22.57
C ASP A 104 -9.44 18.55 23.96
N ARG A 105 -9.04 19.34 24.96
CA ARG A 105 -9.58 19.23 26.33
C ARG A 105 -11.08 19.50 26.39
N LEU A 106 -11.55 20.48 25.64
CA LEU A 106 -12.99 20.78 25.53
C LEU A 106 -13.73 19.68 24.76
N TYR A 107 -13.13 19.17 23.68
CA TYR A 107 -13.68 18.09 22.86
C TYR A 107 -13.89 16.82 23.70
N LEU A 108 -12.87 16.40 24.46
CA LEU A 108 -12.94 15.25 25.36
C LEU A 108 -13.89 15.47 26.54
N ALA A 109 -14.08 16.71 26.99
CA ALA A 109 -15.06 17.07 28.02
C ALA A 109 -16.52 17.12 27.49
N GLY A 110 -16.72 16.95 26.18
CA GLY A 110 -18.03 16.98 25.53
C GLY A 110 -18.52 18.37 25.11
N ASP A 111 -17.77 19.44 25.38
CA ASP A 111 -18.08 20.80 24.91
C ASP A 111 -17.58 21.01 23.47
N LYS A 112 -18.20 20.28 22.54
CA LYS A 112 -17.81 20.26 21.13
C LYS A 112 -17.94 21.63 20.46
N VAL A 113 -18.92 22.45 20.86
CA VAL A 113 -19.13 23.78 20.27
C VAL A 113 -17.96 24.71 20.58
N ALA A 114 -17.52 24.75 21.85
CA ALA A 114 -16.36 25.54 22.24
C ALA A 114 -15.05 24.99 21.66
N ALA A 115 -14.91 23.66 21.56
CA ALA A 115 -13.77 23.02 20.91
C ALA A 115 -13.65 23.40 19.43
N VAL A 116 -14.72 23.22 18.65
CA VAL A 116 -14.76 23.56 17.21
C VAL A 116 -14.42 25.02 16.95
N LYS A 117 -14.86 25.94 17.83
CA LYS A 117 -14.47 27.35 17.73
C LYS A 117 -12.95 27.51 17.81
N LEU A 118 -12.30 26.88 18.79
CA LEU A 118 -10.85 26.96 18.94
C LEU A 118 -10.09 26.25 17.82
N TYR A 119 -10.59 25.11 17.32
CA TYR A 119 -10.00 24.44 16.16
C TYR A 119 -10.04 25.36 14.92
N ARG A 120 -11.17 26.00 14.64
CA ARG A 120 -11.30 26.98 13.53
C ARG A 120 -10.36 28.17 13.67
N GLU A 121 -10.11 28.64 14.89
CA GLU A 121 -9.15 29.71 15.17
C GLU A 121 -7.69 29.26 15.07
N ALA A 122 -7.41 27.95 15.08
CA ALA A 122 -6.07 27.38 15.01
C ALA A 122 -5.69 26.89 13.59
N LYS A 123 -6.69 26.59 12.76
CA LYS A 123 -6.49 26.01 11.43
C LYS A 123 -6.64 27.05 10.33
N GLU A 124 -5.79 26.93 9.31
CA GLU A 124 -5.97 27.65 8.07
C GLU A 124 -7.25 27.21 7.36
N THR A 125 -7.92 28.18 6.73
CA THR A 125 -9.08 27.94 5.86
C THR A 125 -8.56 27.68 4.45
N TRP A 126 -8.92 26.53 3.86
CA TRP A 126 -8.46 26.18 2.52
C TRP A 126 -9.18 27.01 1.46
N GLU A 127 -8.53 27.26 0.32
CA GLU A 127 -9.13 28.01 -0.80
C GLU A 127 -10.46 27.37 -1.24
N ILE A 128 -10.49 26.04 -1.35
CA ILE A 128 -11.69 25.29 -1.69
C ILE A 128 -12.84 25.46 -0.68
N GLU A 129 -12.56 25.72 0.60
CA GLU A 129 -13.63 26.02 1.58
C GLU A 129 -14.24 27.40 1.36
N GLN A 130 -13.45 28.34 0.83
CA GLN A 130 -13.91 29.68 0.47
C GLN A 130 -14.76 29.62 -0.81
N GLU A 131 -14.40 28.75 -1.75
CA GLU A 131 -15.10 28.53 -3.02
C GLU A 131 -16.34 27.63 -2.89
N ALA A 132 -16.34 26.67 -1.97
CA ALA A 132 -17.43 25.71 -1.71
C ALA A 132 -18.72 26.35 -1.16
N GLY A 133 -18.77 27.67 -1.05
CA GLY A 133 -20.01 28.44 -0.96
C GLY A 133 -20.83 28.47 -2.26
N ALA A 134 -20.32 27.93 -3.39
CA ALA A 134 -20.91 28.21 -4.71
C ALA A 134 -21.10 27.05 -5.71
N ASN A 135 -20.68 25.80 -5.47
CA ASN A 135 -20.96 24.71 -6.43
C ASN A 135 -20.91 23.30 -5.79
N GLU A 136 -22.01 22.54 -5.91
CA GLU A 136 -21.98 21.07 -5.86
C GLU A 136 -21.45 20.57 -7.22
N LEU A 137 -20.16 20.27 -7.32
CA LEU A 137 -19.53 19.74 -8.53
C LEU A 137 -19.49 18.20 -8.57
N THR A 138 -20.56 17.54 -8.14
CA THR A 138 -20.80 16.17 -8.60
C THR A 138 -21.79 16.22 -9.76
N THR A 139 -21.28 16.22 -11.00
CA THR A 139 -22.17 16.01 -12.17
C THR A 139 -22.88 14.67 -11.95
N PRO A 140 -24.22 14.65 -11.81
CA PRO A 140 -24.94 13.42 -11.55
C PRO A 140 -24.73 12.47 -12.73
N VAL A 141 -24.30 11.25 -12.43
CA VAL A 141 -24.22 10.18 -13.42
C VAL A 141 -25.60 9.90 -14.00
N PHE A 142 -25.65 9.53 -15.27
CA PHE A 142 -26.91 9.25 -15.92
C PHE A 142 -26.85 8.07 -16.88
N GLU A 143 -28.03 7.51 -17.16
CA GLU A 143 -28.17 6.28 -17.94
C GLU A 143 -29.09 6.44 -19.15
N ASP A 144 -29.96 7.45 -19.16
CA ASP A 144 -30.88 7.66 -20.27
C ASP A 144 -30.11 8.30 -21.44
N PRO A 145 -30.02 7.63 -22.62
CA PRO A 145 -29.38 8.22 -23.79
C PRO A 145 -30.04 9.53 -24.26
N ALA A 146 -31.28 9.84 -23.82
CA ALA A 146 -31.92 11.11 -24.08
C ALA A 146 -31.22 12.29 -23.39
N GLN A 147 -30.50 12.05 -22.29
CA GLN A 147 -29.76 13.06 -21.52
C GLN A 147 -28.39 13.39 -22.13
N LEU A 148 -27.89 12.57 -23.07
CA LEU A 148 -26.65 12.85 -23.80
C LEU A 148 -26.69 14.19 -24.54
N SER A 149 -25.54 14.86 -24.60
CA SER A 149 -25.34 16.03 -25.45
C SER A 149 -25.64 15.72 -26.93
N PRO A 150 -25.84 16.73 -27.80
CA PRO A 150 -25.98 16.50 -29.23
C PRO A 150 -24.84 15.68 -29.84
N GLY A 151 -23.60 15.90 -29.38
CA GLY A 151 -22.43 15.10 -29.78
C GLY A 151 -22.50 13.67 -29.24
N GLY A 152 -22.80 13.50 -27.95
CA GLY A 152 -23.00 12.19 -27.32
C GLY A 152 -24.06 11.33 -28.03
N LYS A 153 -25.19 11.94 -28.44
CA LYS A 153 -26.25 11.28 -29.22
C LYS A 153 -25.76 10.77 -30.58
N VAL A 154 -24.84 11.49 -31.23
CA VAL A 154 -24.23 11.03 -32.50
C VAL A 154 -23.37 9.80 -32.25
N PHE A 155 -22.52 9.82 -31.22
CA PHE A 155 -21.68 8.68 -30.86
C PHE A 155 -22.53 7.46 -30.49
N TRP A 156 -23.57 7.64 -29.65
CA TRP A 156 -24.49 6.56 -29.28
C TRP A 156 -25.19 5.94 -30.49
N ARG A 157 -25.70 6.75 -31.43
CA ARG A 157 -26.30 6.25 -32.67
C ARG A 157 -25.30 5.50 -33.54
N ASN A 158 -24.07 6.00 -33.66
CA ASN A 158 -23.01 5.34 -34.43
C ASN A 158 -22.64 3.98 -33.84
N TYR A 159 -22.59 3.88 -32.50
CA TYR A 159 -22.43 2.62 -31.78
C TYR A 159 -23.55 1.63 -32.14
N GLN A 160 -24.82 2.03 -32.00
CA GLN A 160 -25.96 1.15 -32.29
C GLN A 160 -25.96 0.67 -33.74
N GLN A 161 -25.73 1.58 -34.70
CA GLN A 161 -25.64 1.22 -36.11
C GLN A 161 -24.44 0.31 -36.40
N GLY A 162 -23.28 0.56 -35.77
CA GLY A 162 -22.12 -0.31 -35.87
C GLY A 162 -22.39 -1.71 -35.36
N LYS A 163 -23.13 -1.83 -34.25
CA LYS A 163 -23.54 -3.12 -33.67
C LYS A 163 -24.47 -3.89 -34.60
N GLU A 164 -25.48 -3.23 -35.18
CA GLU A 164 -26.39 -3.82 -36.18
C GLU A 164 -25.64 -4.30 -37.43
N GLN A 165 -24.66 -3.51 -37.89
CA GLN A 165 -23.85 -3.81 -39.07
C GLN A 165 -22.68 -4.75 -38.77
N GLN A 166 -22.46 -5.12 -37.51
CA GLN A 166 -21.30 -5.88 -37.04
C GLN A 166 -19.95 -5.26 -37.42
N LEU A 167 -19.86 -3.92 -37.44
CA LEU A 167 -18.66 -3.18 -37.79
C LEU A 167 -17.84 -2.81 -36.54
N GLU A 168 -16.79 -3.57 -36.27
CA GLU A 168 -15.91 -3.41 -35.11
C GLU A 168 -15.39 -1.98 -34.94
N THR A 169 -14.68 -1.44 -35.92
CA THR A 169 -14.07 -0.10 -35.83
C THR A 169 -15.10 0.97 -35.52
N LYS A 170 -16.32 0.83 -36.04
CA LYS A 170 -17.41 1.79 -35.82
C LYS A 170 -17.97 1.69 -34.41
N VAL A 171 -18.10 0.48 -33.86
CA VAL A 171 -18.49 0.23 -32.47
C VAL A 171 -17.46 0.81 -31.52
N LEU A 172 -16.19 0.39 -31.66
CA LEU A 172 -15.13 0.75 -30.71
C LEU A 172 -14.82 2.26 -30.74
N THR A 173 -14.74 2.89 -31.93
CA THR A 173 -14.45 4.32 -32.03
C THR A 173 -15.57 5.18 -31.45
N ALA A 174 -16.83 4.79 -31.70
CA ALA A 174 -17.98 5.52 -31.17
C ALA A 174 -18.04 5.44 -29.63
N LEU A 175 -17.83 4.25 -29.07
CA LEU A 175 -17.84 4.04 -27.62
C LEU A 175 -16.65 4.73 -26.94
N LYS A 176 -15.44 4.66 -27.53
CA LYS A 176 -14.27 5.41 -27.03
C LYS A 176 -14.57 6.90 -26.92
N LEU A 177 -15.04 7.52 -28.01
CA LEU A 177 -15.38 8.95 -28.02
C LEU A 177 -16.49 9.30 -27.02
N LEU A 178 -17.50 8.43 -26.89
CA LEU A 178 -18.59 8.61 -25.93
C LEU A 178 -18.06 8.62 -24.50
N THR A 179 -17.24 7.63 -24.11
CA THR A 179 -16.67 7.54 -22.75
C THR A 179 -15.67 8.66 -22.43
N THR A 180 -15.00 9.23 -23.44
CA THR A 180 -14.09 10.37 -23.26
C THR A 180 -14.83 11.71 -23.14
N ARG A 181 -15.92 11.91 -23.89
CA ARG A 181 -16.61 13.19 -23.97
C ARG A 181 -17.78 13.34 -23.00
N GLU A 182 -18.39 12.22 -22.62
CA GLU A 182 -19.55 12.15 -21.72
C GLU A 182 -19.27 11.06 -20.66
N PRO A 183 -18.21 11.19 -19.84
CA PRO A 183 -17.82 10.16 -18.89
C PRO A 183 -18.94 9.82 -17.88
N GLU A 184 -19.84 10.76 -17.59
CA GLU A 184 -20.97 10.57 -16.68
C GLU A 184 -22.09 9.66 -17.22
N PHE A 185 -22.04 9.31 -18.51
CA PHE A 185 -22.95 8.35 -19.14
C PHE A 185 -22.49 6.91 -18.92
N ILE A 186 -22.97 6.31 -17.83
CA ILE A 186 -22.56 4.98 -17.35
C ILE A 186 -22.65 3.87 -18.41
N PRO A 187 -23.72 3.77 -19.22
CA PRO A 187 -23.82 2.72 -20.24
C PRO A 187 -22.70 2.80 -21.29
N GLY A 188 -22.10 3.98 -21.51
CA GLY A 188 -20.98 4.14 -22.43
C GLY A 188 -19.79 3.27 -22.04
N HIS A 189 -19.38 3.32 -20.77
CA HIS A 189 -18.23 2.55 -20.25
C HIS A 189 -18.50 1.04 -20.30
N ILE A 190 -19.68 0.62 -19.84
CA ILE A 190 -20.06 -0.80 -19.79
C ILE A 190 -20.09 -1.38 -21.21
N HIS A 191 -20.75 -0.71 -22.15
CA HIS A 191 -20.80 -1.21 -23.52
C HIS A 191 -19.45 -1.15 -24.22
N TYR A 192 -18.58 -0.20 -23.86
CA TYR A 192 -17.23 -0.16 -24.41
C TYR A 192 -16.43 -1.40 -23.99
N ALA A 193 -16.48 -1.73 -22.70
CA ALA A 193 -15.84 -2.91 -22.16
C ALA A 193 -16.41 -4.21 -22.75
N GLU A 194 -17.73 -4.35 -22.80
CA GLU A 194 -18.40 -5.50 -23.44
C GLU A 194 -18.01 -5.67 -24.91
N ALA A 195 -17.89 -4.56 -25.64
CA ALA A 195 -17.44 -4.59 -27.03
C ALA A 195 -16.00 -5.07 -27.13
N LEU A 196 -15.10 -4.60 -26.25
CA LEU A 196 -13.70 -5.04 -26.24
C LEU A 196 -13.58 -6.54 -25.94
N LEU A 197 -14.32 -7.07 -24.95
CA LEU A 197 -14.37 -8.52 -24.68
C LEU A 197 -14.86 -9.32 -25.88
N LYS A 198 -15.89 -8.82 -26.57
CA LYS A 198 -16.41 -9.49 -27.79
C LYS A 198 -15.36 -9.61 -28.89
N TYR A 199 -14.38 -8.72 -28.93
CA TYR A 199 -13.31 -8.69 -29.93
C TYR A 199 -11.97 -9.24 -29.39
N GLU A 200 -11.98 -10.02 -28.30
CA GLU A 200 -10.78 -10.65 -27.74
C GLU A 200 -9.70 -9.61 -27.36
N LEU A 201 -10.16 -8.49 -26.76
CA LEU A 201 -9.33 -7.40 -26.25
C LEU A 201 -9.54 -7.24 -24.73
N GLU A 202 -9.29 -8.31 -23.97
CA GLU A 202 -9.56 -8.40 -22.52
C GLU A 202 -8.81 -7.33 -21.73
N ASP A 203 -7.50 -7.14 -21.98
CA ASP A 203 -6.67 -6.15 -21.28
C ASP A 203 -7.24 -4.73 -21.41
N LYS A 204 -7.71 -4.37 -22.60
CA LYS A 204 -8.30 -3.04 -22.87
C LYS A 204 -9.67 -2.89 -22.20
N SER A 205 -10.44 -3.98 -22.12
CA SER A 205 -11.72 -3.98 -21.41
C SER A 205 -11.50 -3.66 -19.93
N ALA A 206 -10.53 -4.33 -19.31
CA ALA A 206 -10.13 -4.07 -17.92
C ALA A 206 -9.69 -2.61 -17.73
N GLU A 207 -8.82 -2.08 -18.61
CA GLU A 207 -8.35 -0.68 -18.54
C GLU A 207 -9.50 0.35 -18.61
N VAL A 208 -10.49 0.11 -19.47
CA VAL A 208 -11.67 0.99 -19.59
C VAL A 208 -12.48 0.98 -18.30
N LEU A 209 -12.73 -0.20 -17.74
CA LEU A 209 -13.53 -0.34 -16.52
C LEU A 209 -12.78 0.16 -15.29
N GLU A 210 -11.47 -0.01 -15.22
CA GLU A 210 -10.62 0.55 -14.17
C GLU A 210 -10.67 2.08 -14.17
N ARG A 211 -10.53 2.71 -15.35
CA ARG A 211 -10.72 4.16 -15.49
C ARG A 211 -12.12 4.60 -15.05
N ALA A 212 -13.15 3.84 -15.40
CA ALA A 212 -14.53 4.15 -15.02
C ALA A 212 -14.76 4.02 -13.51
N VAL A 213 -14.18 3.00 -12.85
CA VAL A 213 -14.20 2.86 -11.38
C VAL A 213 -13.47 4.03 -10.71
N ASN A 214 -12.35 4.48 -11.27
CA ASN A 214 -11.61 5.63 -10.71
C ASN A 214 -12.39 6.94 -10.75
N LEU A 215 -13.28 7.10 -11.74
CA LEU A 215 -14.19 8.23 -11.87
C LEU A 215 -15.45 8.05 -11.00
N TYR A 216 -15.98 6.83 -10.93
CA TYR A 216 -17.24 6.51 -10.28
C TYR A 216 -17.12 5.32 -9.32
N PRO A 217 -16.33 5.45 -8.24
CA PRO A 217 -15.98 4.32 -7.36
C PRO A 217 -17.15 3.77 -6.55
N ASN A 218 -18.29 4.47 -6.55
CA ASN A 218 -19.51 4.05 -5.86
C ASN A 218 -20.64 3.65 -6.82
N GLU A 219 -20.39 3.58 -8.14
CA GLU A 219 -21.41 3.20 -9.12
C GLU A 219 -21.49 1.66 -9.25
N PRO A 220 -22.53 1.01 -8.69
CA PRO A 220 -22.57 -0.45 -8.60
C PRO A 220 -22.56 -1.13 -9.97
N LYS A 221 -23.08 -0.48 -11.02
CA LYS A 221 -23.13 -1.05 -12.37
C LYS A 221 -21.74 -1.13 -13.01
N ILE A 222 -20.91 -0.11 -12.83
CA ILE A 222 -19.53 -0.12 -13.31
C ILE A 222 -18.74 -1.20 -12.56
N LEU A 223 -18.89 -1.27 -11.24
CA LEU A 223 -18.19 -2.26 -10.43
C LEU A 223 -18.59 -3.68 -10.79
N LYS A 224 -19.88 -3.96 -11.00
CA LYS A 224 -20.34 -5.28 -11.48
C LYS A 224 -19.80 -5.60 -12.87
N ALA A 225 -19.75 -4.63 -13.78
CA ALA A 225 -19.13 -4.82 -15.09
C ALA A 225 -17.63 -5.14 -14.97
N LYS A 226 -16.90 -4.43 -14.09
CA LYS A 226 -15.48 -4.71 -13.78
C LYS A 226 -15.31 -6.12 -13.24
N MET A 227 -16.05 -6.50 -12.20
CA MET A 227 -15.96 -7.84 -11.63
C MET A 227 -16.24 -8.93 -12.67
N ASN A 228 -17.24 -8.74 -13.53
CA ASN A 228 -17.52 -9.69 -14.61
C ASN A 228 -16.37 -9.79 -15.63
N ALA A 229 -15.71 -8.67 -15.95
CA ALA A 229 -14.55 -8.65 -16.83
C ALA A 229 -13.33 -9.33 -16.17
N ASP A 230 -13.08 -9.04 -14.90
CA ASP A 230 -12.02 -9.68 -14.11
C ASP A 230 -12.23 -11.20 -14.06
N ILE A 231 -13.46 -11.67 -13.80
CA ILE A 231 -13.83 -13.09 -13.80
C ILE A 231 -13.61 -13.73 -15.18
N ALA A 232 -14.01 -13.04 -16.25
CA ALA A 232 -13.79 -13.53 -17.62
C ALA A 232 -12.30 -13.68 -17.96
N ALA A 233 -11.44 -12.87 -17.33
CA ALA A 233 -9.99 -12.95 -17.42
C ALA A 233 -9.35 -13.89 -16.36
N GLU A 234 -10.16 -14.69 -15.65
CA GLU A 234 -9.72 -15.58 -14.56
C GLU A 234 -9.06 -14.85 -13.36
N GLN A 235 -9.28 -13.54 -13.24
CA GLN A 235 -8.77 -12.68 -12.17
C GLN A 235 -9.74 -12.66 -10.97
N TRP A 236 -10.02 -13.84 -10.42
CA TRP A 236 -10.97 -14.02 -9.30
C TRP A 236 -10.65 -13.16 -8.07
N LEU A 237 -9.36 -12.98 -7.75
CA LEU A 237 -8.95 -12.16 -6.63
C LEU A 237 -9.26 -10.66 -6.85
N ASP A 238 -9.05 -10.14 -8.06
CA ASP A 238 -9.35 -8.73 -8.37
C ASP A 238 -10.86 -8.46 -8.32
N ALA A 239 -11.67 -9.42 -8.78
CA ALA A 239 -13.12 -9.36 -8.62
C ALA A 239 -13.53 -9.38 -7.14
N SER A 240 -12.94 -10.27 -6.34
CA SER A 240 -13.15 -10.33 -4.88
C SER A 240 -12.79 -9.00 -4.20
N VAL A 241 -11.66 -8.41 -4.55
CA VAL A 241 -11.21 -7.15 -3.96
C VAL A 241 -12.15 -6.02 -4.35
N THR A 242 -12.47 -5.88 -5.64
CA THR A 242 -13.44 -4.88 -6.13
C THR A 242 -14.78 -4.98 -5.40
N ALA A 243 -15.28 -6.22 -5.20
CA ALA A 243 -16.52 -6.46 -4.47
C ALA A 243 -16.44 -5.95 -3.02
N ARG A 244 -15.36 -6.32 -2.33
CA ARG A 244 -15.11 -5.94 -0.94
C ARG A 244 -14.96 -4.43 -0.79
N GLN A 245 -14.21 -3.79 -1.68
CA GLN A 245 -14.00 -2.34 -1.67
C GLN A 245 -15.34 -1.60 -1.70
N PHE A 246 -16.27 -1.99 -2.58
CA PHE A 246 -17.60 -1.37 -2.60
C PHE A 246 -18.33 -1.49 -1.27
N ALA A 247 -18.34 -2.67 -0.67
CA ALA A 247 -18.99 -2.91 0.62
C ALA A 247 -18.38 -2.02 1.72
N LEU A 248 -17.05 -1.89 1.75
CA LEU A 248 -16.32 -1.04 2.69
C LEU A 248 -16.59 0.46 2.49
N PHE A 249 -16.62 0.93 1.24
CA PHE A 249 -16.85 2.34 0.92
C PHE A 249 -18.32 2.76 1.05
N ASN A 250 -19.25 1.81 0.98
CA ASN A 250 -20.69 2.05 0.93
C ASN A 250 -21.49 1.19 1.93
N PRO A 251 -21.17 1.21 3.24
CA PRO A 251 -21.79 0.30 4.21
C PRO A 251 -23.31 0.50 4.36
N ASN A 252 -23.81 1.70 4.04
CA ASN A 252 -25.23 2.03 4.08
C ASN A 252 -25.97 1.73 2.76
N SER A 253 -25.27 1.26 1.73
CA SER A 253 -25.88 0.88 0.46
C SER A 253 -26.75 -0.37 0.64
N PRO A 254 -27.97 -0.41 0.07
CA PRO A 254 -28.76 -1.64 0.01
C PRO A 254 -28.02 -2.83 -0.63
N GLN A 255 -27.04 -2.55 -1.50
CA GLN A 255 -26.24 -3.53 -2.21
C GLN A 255 -24.99 -3.98 -1.43
N ALA A 256 -24.61 -3.33 -0.32
CA ALA A 256 -23.37 -3.64 0.41
C ALA A 256 -23.25 -5.14 0.76
N LYS A 257 -24.34 -5.72 1.30
CA LYS A 257 -24.40 -7.15 1.65
C LYS A 257 -24.30 -8.09 0.44
N GLU A 258 -24.80 -7.66 -0.72
CA GLU A 258 -24.65 -8.43 -1.96
C GLU A 258 -23.17 -8.49 -2.36
N PHE A 259 -22.50 -7.34 -2.32
CA PHE A 259 -21.09 -7.21 -2.67
C PHE A 259 -20.15 -7.91 -1.67
N GLU A 260 -20.47 -7.89 -0.38
CA GLU A 260 -19.76 -8.67 0.64
C GLU A 260 -19.82 -10.18 0.33
N ARG A 261 -21.02 -10.70 0.02
CA ARG A 261 -21.20 -12.10 -0.39
C ARG A 261 -20.46 -12.42 -1.69
N LEU A 262 -20.45 -11.51 -2.67
CA LEU A 262 -19.69 -11.69 -3.92
C LEU A 262 -18.19 -11.72 -3.65
N ALA A 263 -17.69 -10.89 -2.73
CA ALA A 263 -16.29 -10.91 -2.34
C ALA A 263 -15.88 -12.29 -1.78
N GLU A 264 -16.68 -12.86 -0.89
CA GLU A 264 -16.44 -14.19 -0.34
C GLU A 264 -16.51 -15.29 -1.41
N GLU A 265 -17.50 -15.23 -2.30
CA GLU A 265 -17.69 -16.18 -3.40
C GLU A 265 -16.47 -16.19 -4.35
N TYR A 266 -16.03 -15.01 -4.80
CA TYR A 266 -14.90 -14.90 -5.72
C TYR A 266 -13.57 -15.25 -5.05
N LEU A 267 -13.40 -14.97 -3.76
CA LEU A 267 -12.22 -15.42 -3.01
C LEU A 267 -12.17 -16.95 -2.90
N ALA A 268 -13.32 -17.60 -2.66
CA ALA A 268 -13.40 -19.06 -2.61
C ALA A 268 -13.05 -19.68 -3.98
N GLU A 269 -13.48 -19.05 -5.07
CA GLU A 269 -13.15 -19.51 -6.42
C GLU A 269 -11.65 -19.34 -6.72
N TYR A 270 -11.04 -18.22 -6.34
CA TYR A 270 -9.59 -18.03 -6.40
C TYR A 270 -8.82 -19.14 -5.68
N GLN A 271 -9.23 -19.48 -4.45
CA GLN A 271 -8.61 -20.56 -3.69
C GLN A 271 -8.83 -21.93 -4.34
N SER A 272 -9.99 -22.17 -4.93
CA SER A 272 -10.31 -23.39 -5.68
C SER A 272 -9.42 -23.54 -6.92
N ASP A 273 -9.30 -22.48 -7.71
CA ASP A 273 -8.45 -22.42 -8.89
C ASP A 273 -6.98 -22.72 -8.54
N LEU A 274 -6.45 -22.02 -7.52
CA LEU A 274 -5.11 -22.30 -7.00
C LEU A 274 -4.92 -23.78 -6.62
N ARG A 275 -5.85 -24.39 -5.89
CA ARG A 275 -5.79 -25.82 -5.51
C ARG A 275 -5.79 -26.72 -6.74
N SER A 276 -6.65 -26.42 -7.72
CA SER A 276 -6.81 -27.24 -8.92
C SER A 276 -5.53 -27.24 -9.78
N ASN A 277 -4.91 -26.06 -9.95
CA ASN A 277 -3.67 -25.87 -10.69
C ASN A 277 -2.47 -26.58 -10.03
N ILE A 278 -2.50 -26.74 -8.70
CA ILE A 278 -1.52 -27.54 -7.95
C ILE A 278 -1.75 -29.04 -8.17
N THR A 279 -3.00 -29.51 -8.13
CA THR A 279 -3.31 -30.94 -8.26
C THR A 279 -3.03 -31.53 -9.66
N TRP A 280 -2.89 -30.70 -10.69
CA TRP A 280 -2.65 -31.16 -12.07
C TRP A 280 -1.21 -31.07 -12.59
N ASN A 281 -0.24 -30.57 -11.82
CA ASN A 281 1.17 -30.58 -12.24
C ASN A 281 2.15 -30.56 -11.06
N ALA A 282 2.29 -31.69 -10.37
CA ALA A 282 3.38 -31.89 -9.40
C ALA A 282 4.81 -31.94 -10.03
N ILE A 283 4.98 -31.67 -11.34
CA ILE A 283 6.31 -31.73 -12.00
C ILE A 283 6.62 -30.57 -13.00
N GLY A 284 5.67 -29.73 -13.43
CA GLY A 284 5.90 -28.93 -14.65
C GLY A 284 5.95 -27.41 -14.51
N ASN A 285 4.79 -26.78 -14.35
CA ASN A 285 4.59 -25.40 -14.80
C ASN A 285 3.82 -24.51 -13.82
N ALA A 286 3.74 -24.85 -12.53
CA ALA A 286 3.38 -23.89 -11.48
C ALA A 286 4.52 -22.87 -11.23
N ILE A 287 5.28 -22.56 -12.28
CA ILE A 287 6.44 -21.67 -12.31
C ILE A 287 6.02 -20.32 -12.90
N ALA A 288 5.01 -20.24 -13.78
CA ALA A 288 4.73 -18.98 -14.48
C ALA A 288 4.16 -17.86 -13.59
N GLY A 289 3.30 -18.16 -12.61
CA GLY A 289 2.77 -17.16 -11.67
C GLY A 289 3.53 -17.05 -10.33
N ILE A 290 4.33 -18.06 -9.99
CA ILE A 290 5.01 -18.19 -8.69
C ILE A 290 6.53 -17.91 -8.80
N ALA A 291 7.13 -17.95 -10.00
CA ALA A 291 8.58 -17.74 -10.16
C ALA A 291 9.06 -16.32 -9.83
N GLY A 292 8.18 -15.32 -9.74
CA GLY A 292 8.55 -14.00 -9.23
C GLY A 292 8.96 -13.98 -7.76
N PHE A 293 8.63 -15.03 -7.00
CA PHE A 293 8.80 -15.06 -5.54
C PHE A 293 10.10 -15.71 -5.07
N ALA A 294 10.61 -16.70 -5.81
CA ALA A 294 11.87 -17.37 -5.47
C ALA A 294 13.12 -16.53 -5.83
N LEU A 295 12.94 -15.46 -6.62
CA LEU A 295 14.03 -14.64 -7.17
C LEU A 295 14.21 -13.27 -6.50
N THR A 296 13.35 -12.86 -5.56
CA THR A 296 13.36 -11.48 -5.02
C THR A 296 14.00 -11.31 -3.65
N GLY A 297 14.15 -12.36 -2.84
CA GLY A 297 14.67 -12.19 -1.48
C GLY A 297 13.77 -11.30 -0.59
N ASN A 298 14.04 -11.31 0.71
CA ASN A 298 13.71 -10.31 1.73
C ASN A 298 12.31 -9.85 2.17
N LEU A 299 11.15 -10.20 1.57
CA LEU A 299 9.86 -9.99 2.28
C LEU A 299 9.39 -11.22 3.08
N PHE A 300 9.78 -12.42 2.63
CA PHE A 300 9.36 -13.70 3.23
C PHE A 300 10.53 -14.59 3.67
N GLY A 301 11.76 -14.14 3.44
CA GLY A 301 12.95 -14.98 3.55
C GLY A 301 12.99 -16.08 2.48
N PRO A 302 13.85 -17.11 2.65
CA PRO A 302 14.00 -18.18 1.67
C PRO A 302 12.86 -19.19 1.76
N LEU A 303 11.68 -18.84 1.23
CA LEU A 303 10.56 -19.79 1.09
C LEU A 303 10.69 -20.59 -0.20
N SER A 304 10.42 -21.90 -0.10
CA SER A 304 10.22 -22.73 -1.29
C SER A 304 8.91 -22.39 -1.99
N ALA A 305 8.83 -22.64 -3.30
CA ALA A 305 7.60 -22.43 -4.07
C ALA A 305 6.39 -23.14 -3.41
N LEU A 306 6.57 -24.35 -2.87
CA LEU A 306 5.53 -25.10 -2.17
C LEU A 306 5.03 -24.40 -0.89
N GLN A 307 5.95 -23.81 -0.11
CA GLN A 307 5.60 -23.05 1.09
C GLN A 307 4.84 -21.78 0.72
N THR A 308 5.31 -21.02 -0.26
CA THR A 308 4.61 -19.83 -0.76
C THR A 308 3.21 -20.17 -1.22
N THR A 309 3.05 -21.22 -2.03
CA THR A 309 1.74 -21.69 -2.47
C THR A 309 0.82 -22.06 -1.30
N THR A 310 1.35 -22.73 -0.28
CA THR A 310 0.58 -23.10 0.91
C THR A 310 0.12 -21.85 1.68
N LEU A 311 0.96 -20.82 1.80
CA LEU A 311 0.59 -19.54 2.42
C LEU A 311 -0.51 -18.83 1.64
N LEU A 312 -0.38 -18.73 0.32
CA LEU A 312 -1.40 -18.13 -0.55
C LEU A 312 -2.75 -18.85 -0.45
N LEU A 313 -2.73 -20.19 -0.38
CA LEU A 313 -3.93 -21.01 -0.17
C LEU A 313 -4.61 -20.80 1.17
N ASN A 314 -3.82 -20.51 2.21
CA ASN A 314 -4.33 -20.20 3.55
C ASN A 314 -4.83 -18.76 3.67
N GLY A 315 -4.63 -17.95 2.62
CA GLY A 315 -5.16 -16.60 2.51
C GLY A 315 -4.22 -15.53 3.05
N GLU A 316 -4.77 -14.32 3.09
CA GLU A 316 -4.01 -13.09 3.32
C GLU A 316 -3.33 -13.04 4.70
N SER A 317 -4.02 -13.46 5.76
CA SER A 317 -3.47 -13.47 7.12
C SER A 317 -2.24 -14.36 7.22
N ALA A 318 -2.30 -15.57 6.64
CA ALA A 318 -1.18 -16.51 6.67
C ALA A 318 0.08 -15.96 5.98
N VAL A 319 -0.10 -15.21 4.89
CA VAL A 319 0.99 -14.48 4.22
C VAL A 319 1.58 -13.44 5.19
N GLY A 320 0.74 -12.66 5.85
CA GLY A 320 1.12 -11.67 6.87
C GLY A 320 1.89 -12.26 8.04
N GLU A 321 1.37 -13.31 8.66
CA GLU A 321 2.00 -14.01 9.79
C GLU A 321 3.39 -14.53 9.44
N ALA A 322 3.56 -15.07 8.22
CA ALA A 322 4.86 -15.51 7.74
C ALA A 322 5.84 -14.34 7.55
N SER A 323 5.38 -13.21 7.00
CA SER A 323 6.21 -12.02 6.79
C SER A 323 6.64 -11.35 8.10
N VAL A 324 5.73 -11.20 9.08
CA VAL A 324 6.05 -10.54 10.35
C VAL A 324 7.22 -11.21 11.05
N GLY A 325 7.23 -12.53 11.13
CA GLY A 325 8.34 -13.27 11.74
C GLY A 325 9.70 -13.05 11.04
N HIS A 326 9.67 -12.74 9.75
CA HIS A 326 10.88 -12.41 8.98
C HIS A 326 11.31 -10.95 9.17
N ILE A 327 10.38 -10.00 9.16
CA ILE A 327 10.68 -8.57 9.38
C ILE A 327 11.23 -8.35 10.79
N LYS A 328 10.60 -8.92 11.82
CA LYS A 328 11.08 -8.83 13.22
C LYS A 328 12.49 -9.38 13.43
N LYS A 329 13.02 -10.20 12.50
CA LYS A 329 14.42 -10.66 12.56
C LYS A 329 15.41 -9.62 12.07
N GLN A 330 14.99 -8.73 11.18
CA GLN A 330 15.84 -7.79 10.45
C GLN A 330 15.79 -6.37 11.02
N VAL A 331 14.82 -6.05 11.87
CA VAL A 331 14.66 -4.72 12.46
C VAL A 331 14.58 -4.80 13.98
N PRO A 332 15.14 -3.82 14.69
CA PRO A 332 14.98 -3.64 16.12
C PRO A 332 13.69 -2.87 16.40
N LEU A 333 12.93 -3.38 17.36
CA LEU A 333 11.66 -2.84 17.76
C LEU A 333 11.79 -2.08 19.07
N LEU A 334 11.14 -0.92 19.13
CA LEU A 334 10.99 -0.16 20.37
C LEU A 334 9.99 -0.88 21.30
N GLN A 335 10.48 -1.47 22.38
CA GLN A 335 9.66 -2.22 23.36
C GLN A 335 9.15 -1.37 24.54
N ASN A 336 9.21 -0.04 24.46
CA ASN A 336 8.71 0.82 25.53
C ASN A 336 7.18 0.69 25.65
N GLN A 337 6.70 0.16 26.78
CA GLN A 337 5.28 -0.12 27.01
C GLN A 337 4.36 1.09 26.77
N LYS A 338 4.78 2.30 27.14
CA LYS A 338 3.95 3.50 26.98
C LYS A 338 3.81 3.88 25.50
N VAL A 339 4.89 3.77 24.73
CA VAL A 339 4.90 4.06 23.30
C VAL A 339 4.12 2.98 22.53
N THR A 340 4.39 1.70 22.78
CA THR A 340 3.71 0.60 22.09
C THR A 340 2.20 0.58 22.39
N GLN A 341 1.80 0.84 23.64
CA GLN A 341 0.38 1.00 23.98
C GLN A 341 -0.25 2.20 23.29
N TYR A 342 0.45 3.32 23.18
CA TYR A 342 -0.05 4.52 22.50
C TYR A 342 -0.35 4.24 21.02
N VAL A 343 0.63 3.67 20.29
CA VAL A 343 0.47 3.31 18.88
C VAL A 343 -0.63 2.25 18.71
N ASN A 344 -0.63 1.21 19.54
CA ASN A 344 -1.66 0.17 19.48
C ASN A 344 -3.06 0.73 19.78
N GLN A 345 -3.22 1.67 20.72
CA GLN A 345 -4.52 2.29 20.99
C GLN A 345 -5.05 3.08 19.79
N ILE A 346 -4.19 3.81 19.07
CA ILE A 346 -4.58 4.53 17.85
C ILE A 346 -4.93 3.53 16.76
N GLY A 347 -4.03 2.58 16.49
CA GLY A 347 -4.18 1.57 15.45
C GLY A 347 -5.43 0.72 15.61
N GLN A 348 -5.67 0.19 16.81
CA GLN A 348 -6.86 -0.63 17.09
C GLN A 348 -8.17 0.16 16.94
N LYS A 349 -8.17 1.45 17.29
CA LYS A 349 -9.34 2.32 17.10
C LYS A 349 -9.69 2.50 15.62
N ILE A 350 -8.68 2.59 14.77
CA ILE A 350 -8.82 2.68 13.31
C ILE A 350 -9.22 1.32 12.72
N ALA A 351 -8.56 0.23 13.14
CA ALA A 351 -8.86 -1.13 12.69
C ALA A 351 -10.31 -1.54 13.00
N LEU A 352 -10.84 -1.15 14.17
CA LEU A 352 -12.23 -1.43 14.54
C LEU A 352 -13.27 -0.87 13.54
N VAL A 353 -12.90 0.15 12.77
CA VAL A 353 -13.78 0.78 11.78
C VAL A 353 -13.31 0.58 10.34
N SER A 354 -12.31 -0.30 10.11
CA SER A 354 -11.76 -0.62 8.79
C SER A 354 -12.52 -1.74 8.05
N GLY A 355 -13.49 -2.37 8.71
CA GLY A 355 -14.36 -3.39 8.12
C GLY A 355 -13.68 -4.71 7.76
N ARG A 356 -12.51 -5.01 8.35
CA ARG A 356 -11.81 -6.31 8.24
C ARG A 356 -11.65 -6.99 9.60
N ASP A 357 -12.77 -7.31 10.22
CA ASP A 357 -12.81 -7.89 11.56
C ASP A 357 -12.15 -9.29 11.65
N GLU A 358 -11.93 -9.94 10.50
CA GLU A 358 -11.25 -11.23 10.43
C GLU A 358 -9.71 -11.12 10.57
N PHE A 359 -9.15 -9.91 10.46
CA PHE A 359 -7.72 -9.68 10.66
C PHE A 359 -7.37 -9.48 12.13
N ASP A 360 -6.30 -10.14 12.56
CA ASP A 360 -5.64 -9.83 13.82
C ASP A 360 -4.69 -8.65 13.60
N TYR A 361 -5.21 -7.43 13.79
CA TYR A 361 -4.42 -6.22 13.58
C TYR A 361 -3.32 -6.08 14.64
N GLU A 362 -2.08 -5.99 14.20
CA GLU A 362 -0.91 -5.84 15.07
C GLU A 362 -0.09 -4.62 14.67
N PHE A 363 0.35 -3.84 15.66
CA PHE A 363 1.08 -2.59 15.45
C PHE A 363 2.45 -2.67 16.11
N TYR A 364 3.49 -2.41 15.31
CA TYR A 364 4.89 -2.53 15.70
C TYR A 364 5.60 -1.19 15.54
N VAL A 365 6.46 -0.83 16.49
CA VAL A 365 7.28 0.38 16.39
C VAL A 365 8.72 -0.01 16.09
N ILE A 366 9.22 0.36 14.92
CA ILE A 366 10.61 0.13 14.52
C ILE A 366 11.47 1.27 15.07
N MET A 367 12.63 0.93 15.62
CA MET A 367 13.60 1.93 16.09
C MET A 367 14.37 2.50 14.88
N ASP A 368 13.75 3.41 14.15
CA ASP A 368 14.29 4.07 12.96
C ASP A 368 13.80 5.52 12.96
N ASP A 369 14.67 6.50 12.70
CA ASP A 369 14.36 7.93 12.76
C ASP A 369 13.72 8.50 11.49
N THR A 370 13.60 7.71 10.43
CA THR A 370 12.90 8.12 9.23
C THR A 370 11.39 8.17 9.46
N LEU A 371 10.73 9.16 8.86
CA LEU A 371 9.27 9.20 8.81
C LEU A 371 8.80 8.13 7.81
N ASN A 372 8.36 6.99 8.33
CA ASN A 372 7.81 5.91 7.54
C ASN A 372 6.82 5.04 8.33
N ALA A 373 5.92 4.38 7.61
CA ALA A 373 5.09 3.30 8.07
C ALA A 373 4.76 2.40 6.88
N PHE A 374 4.44 1.14 7.13
CA PHE A 374 3.98 0.23 6.09
C PHE A 374 3.07 -0.85 6.65
N ALA A 375 2.11 -1.30 5.84
CA ALA A 375 1.29 -2.46 6.10
C ALA A 375 1.75 -3.70 5.32
N LEU A 376 1.80 -4.84 6.02
CA LEU A 376 1.86 -6.16 5.42
C LEU A 376 0.44 -6.75 5.31
N PRO A 377 0.25 -7.76 4.43
CA PRO A 377 -0.99 -8.53 4.37
C PRO A 377 -1.50 -8.97 5.76
N GLY A 378 -2.81 -9.04 5.94
CA GLY A 378 -3.40 -9.57 7.18
C GLY A 378 -3.37 -8.63 8.38
N GLY A 379 -3.20 -7.32 8.15
CA GLY A 379 -3.32 -6.31 9.21
C GLY A 379 -2.08 -6.16 10.09
N LYS A 380 -0.88 -6.37 9.56
CA LYS A 380 0.37 -6.19 10.33
C LYS A 380 1.01 -4.87 9.93
N ILE A 381 1.01 -3.90 10.83
CA ILE A 381 1.42 -2.52 10.55
C ILE A 381 2.70 -2.21 11.33
N PHE A 382 3.70 -1.70 10.62
CA PHE A 382 4.94 -1.21 11.19
C PHE A 382 4.99 0.30 11.05
N VAL A 383 5.37 0.99 12.12
CA VAL A 383 5.58 2.44 12.14
C VAL A 383 6.98 2.73 12.66
N HIS A 384 7.70 3.63 12.01
CA HIS A 384 9.03 4.03 12.45
C HIS A 384 8.91 5.00 13.64
N ALA A 385 9.87 4.97 14.56
CA ALA A 385 9.98 5.94 15.65
C ALA A 385 10.02 7.39 15.11
N GLY A 386 10.66 7.57 13.94
CA GLY A 386 10.68 8.81 13.19
C GLY A 386 9.31 9.34 12.82
N ALA A 387 8.33 8.49 12.51
CA ALA A 387 6.96 8.95 12.24
C ALA A 387 6.32 9.61 13.46
N ILE A 388 6.62 9.11 14.67
CA ILE A 388 6.15 9.72 15.92
C ILE A 388 6.93 11.01 16.23
N MET A 389 8.21 11.07 15.88
CA MET A 389 9.04 12.26 16.12
C MET A 389 8.74 13.40 15.14
N ASN A 390 8.28 13.10 13.93
CA ASN A 390 8.07 14.07 12.84
C ASN A 390 6.60 14.49 12.64
N THR A 391 5.67 13.93 13.40
CA THR A 391 4.27 14.40 13.47
C THR A 391 4.09 15.35 14.66
N ASP A 392 3.10 16.24 14.59
CA ASP A 392 2.81 17.24 15.62
C ASP A 392 1.52 16.95 16.40
N SER A 393 0.60 16.16 15.83
CA SER A 393 -0.64 15.72 16.48
C SER A 393 -0.88 14.21 16.43
N GLU A 394 -1.73 13.72 17.32
CA GLU A 394 -2.19 12.32 17.29
C GLU A 394 -3.01 12.04 16.03
N ALA A 395 -3.74 13.04 15.51
CA ALA A 395 -4.51 12.92 14.29
C ALA A 395 -3.64 12.76 13.03
N GLU A 396 -2.47 13.39 12.98
CA GLU A 396 -1.51 13.19 11.88
C GLU A 396 -0.93 11.77 11.90
N LEU A 397 -0.46 11.28 13.06
CA LEU A 397 0.00 9.91 13.22
C LEU A 397 -1.15 8.90 12.97
N ALA A 398 -2.36 9.19 13.44
CA ALA A 398 -3.54 8.39 13.16
C ALA A 398 -3.89 8.40 11.67
N GLY A 399 -3.67 9.51 10.97
CA GLY A 399 -3.83 9.63 9.52
C GLY A 399 -2.87 8.70 8.77
N LEU A 400 -1.59 8.70 9.15
CA LEU A 400 -0.60 7.77 8.62
C LEU A 400 -1.02 6.31 8.87
N LEU A 401 -1.43 5.96 10.10
CA LEU A 401 -1.88 4.62 10.41
C LEU A 401 -3.18 4.24 9.68
N ALA A 402 -4.09 5.19 9.45
CA ALA A 402 -5.31 4.98 8.68
C ALA A 402 -5.04 4.71 7.21
N HIS A 403 -4.02 5.36 6.64
CA HIS A 403 -3.51 5.07 5.30
C HIS A 403 -3.01 3.62 5.20
N GLU A 404 -2.12 3.22 6.12
CA GLU A 404 -1.57 1.85 6.13
C GLU A 404 -2.63 0.78 6.41
N VAL A 405 -3.52 1.03 7.37
CA VAL A 405 -4.67 0.13 7.62
C VAL A 405 -5.56 0.03 6.39
N SER A 406 -5.66 1.07 5.56
CA SER A 406 -6.42 1.02 4.31
C SER A 406 -5.74 0.15 3.26
N HIS A 407 -4.41 0.18 3.12
CA HIS A 407 -3.70 -0.76 2.26
C HIS A 407 -3.94 -2.22 2.66
N ALA A 408 -3.91 -2.52 3.96
CA ALA A 408 -4.28 -3.84 4.47
C ALA A 408 -5.76 -4.15 4.21
N ALA A 409 -6.66 -3.21 4.51
CA ALA A 409 -8.10 -3.43 4.42
C ALA A 409 -8.56 -3.68 2.98
N LEU A 410 -7.92 -3.03 2.01
CA LEU A 410 -8.17 -3.16 0.58
C LEU A 410 -7.31 -4.26 -0.07
N SER A 411 -6.55 -5.04 0.72
CA SER A 411 -5.73 -6.16 0.28
C SER A 411 -4.65 -5.78 -0.77
N HIS A 412 -4.19 -4.53 -0.81
CA HIS A 412 -3.24 -4.05 -1.81
C HIS A 412 -1.93 -4.86 -1.77
N GLY A 413 -1.35 -5.07 -0.59
CA GLY A 413 -0.14 -5.87 -0.42
C GLY A 413 -0.31 -7.33 -0.89
N PHE A 414 -1.49 -7.91 -0.63
CA PHE A 414 -1.81 -9.27 -1.09
C PHE A 414 -1.96 -9.34 -2.60
N GLN A 415 -2.62 -8.35 -3.22
CA GLN A 415 -2.70 -8.26 -4.68
C GLN A 415 -1.32 -8.20 -5.33
N LEU A 416 -0.40 -7.38 -4.81
CA LEU A 416 0.98 -7.28 -5.31
C LEU A 416 1.73 -8.62 -5.19
N VAL A 417 1.58 -9.30 -4.04
CA VAL A 417 2.14 -10.63 -3.79
C VAL A 417 1.63 -11.67 -4.81
N THR A 418 0.34 -11.67 -5.10
CA THR A 418 -0.29 -12.66 -5.99
C THR A 418 -0.05 -12.44 -7.47
N LYS A 419 0.13 -11.19 -7.92
CA LYS A 419 0.37 -10.86 -9.33
C LYS A 419 1.82 -11.12 -9.78
N GLY A 420 2.69 -11.57 -8.88
CA GLY A 420 4.09 -11.93 -9.20
C GLY A 420 4.97 -10.75 -9.64
N ASN A 421 4.50 -9.51 -9.50
CA ASN A 421 5.15 -8.30 -10.01
C ASN A 421 6.03 -7.60 -8.95
N LEU A 422 6.41 -8.31 -7.88
CA LEU A 422 7.21 -7.75 -6.78
C LEU A 422 8.53 -7.17 -7.29
N THR A 423 9.21 -7.82 -8.25
CA THR A 423 10.50 -7.36 -8.79
C THR A 423 10.44 -5.98 -9.46
N ALA A 424 9.29 -5.58 -10.01
CA ALA A 424 9.09 -4.27 -10.63
C ALA A 424 8.60 -3.20 -9.64
N ASN A 425 8.10 -3.63 -8.47
CA ASN A 425 7.48 -2.78 -7.46
C ASN A 425 8.33 -2.70 -6.17
N VAL A 426 9.61 -3.08 -6.21
CA VAL A 426 10.55 -2.85 -5.11
C VAL A 426 11.26 -1.52 -5.38
N VAL A 427 10.93 -0.49 -4.59
CA VAL A 427 11.50 0.86 -4.79
C VAL A 427 12.84 1.04 -4.07
N SER A 428 13.06 0.32 -2.96
CA SER A 428 14.28 0.50 -2.18
C SER A 428 14.75 -0.78 -1.49
N TYR A 429 16.07 -0.86 -1.35
CA TYR A 429 16.78 -1.76 -0.46
C TYR A 429 17.30 -0.89 0.68
N ILE A 430 16.57 -0.77 1.80
CA ILE A 430 17.05 0.05 2.94
C ILE A 430 18.06 -0.78 3.74
N PRO A 431 19.37 -0.45 3.72
CA PRO A 431 20.35 -1.14 4.56
C PRO A 431 20.09 -0.75 6.02
N TYR A 432 19.81 -1.73 6.85
CA TYR A 432 19.58 -1.52 8.28
C TYR A 432 20.72 -2.18 9.07
N VAL A 433 21.58 -1.33 9.68
CA VAL A 433 22.81 -1.64 10.46
C VAL A 433 23.96 -2.29 9.68
N GLY A 434 25.08 -1.55 9.59
CA GLY A 434 26.46 -2.02 9.33
C GLY A 434 26.65 -3.19 8.34
N ASN A 435 26.61 -2.94 7.02
CA ASN A 435 26.99 -3.90 5.96
C ASN A 435 26.32 -5.30 6.02
N ALA A 436 25.31 -5.51 6.86
CA ALA A 436 24.50 -6.71 6.80
C ALA A 436 23.65 -6.67 5.52
N ALA A 437 23.65 -7.77 4.77
CA ALA A 437 22.87 -7.95 3.53
C ALA A 437 21.35 -8.03 3.77
N SER A 438 20.82 -7.31 4.75
CA SER A 438 19.40 -7.22 5.08
C SER A 438 18.86 -5.88 4.58
N SER A 439 18.09 -5.97 3.50
CA SER A 439 17.36 -4.84 2.95
C SER A 439 15.87 -5.05 3.10
N LEU A 440 15.16 -4.13 3.75
CA LEU A 440 13.70 -4.20 3.77
C LEU A 440 13.17 -3.94 2.37
N ILE A 441 12.40 -4.88 1.84
CA ILE A 441 11.60 -4.64 0.63
C ILE A 441 10.42 -3.80 1.05
N VAL A 442 10.36 -2.58 0.52
CA VAL A 442 9.14 -1.76 0.60
C VAL A 442 8.44 -1.81 -0.75
N LEU A 443 7.14 -2.05 -0.71
CA LEU A 443 6.29 -2.21 -1.89
C LEU A 443 5.94 -0.83 -2.46
N ASP A 444 6.03 -0.70 -3.78
CA ASP A 444 5.41 0.38 -4.54
C ASP A 444 3.94 0.06 -4.77
N TYR A 445 3.06 0.97 -4.39
CA TYR A 445 1.64 0.87 -4.71
C TYR A 445 1.33 1.72 -5.95
N SER A 446 0.42 1.23 -6.78
CA SER A 446 -0.02 2.02 -7.94
C SER A 446 -0.68 3.33 -7.48
N ARG A 447 -0.68 4.35 -8.35
CA ARG A 447 -1.37 5.62 -8.07
C ARG A 447 -2.84 5.43 -7.68
N ASP A 448 -3.48 4.41 -8.23
CA ASP A 448 -4.87 4.09 -7.92
C ASP A 448 -5.01 3.44 -6.55
N MET A 449 -4.09 2.56 -6.16
CA MET A 449 -4.04 2.00 -4.80
C MET A 449 -3.80 3.09 -3.76
N GLU A 450 -2.89 4.03 -4.02
CA GLU A 450 -2.66 5.20 -3.16
C GLU A 450 -3.91 6.06 -3.01
N LYS A 451 -4.59 6.37 -4.13
CA LYS A 451 -5.85 7.13 -4.10
C LYS A 451 -6.95 6.41 -3.31
N GLN A 452 -7.07 5.10 -3.48
CA GLN A 452 -8.03 4.29 -2.73
C GLN A 452 -7.72 4.30 -1.23
N ALA A 453 -6.44 4.16 -0.87
CA ALA A 453 -5.98 4.22 0.51
C ALA A 453 -6.21 5.60 1.14
N ASP A 454 -5.99 6.70 0.41
CA ASP A 454 -6.27 8.05 0.91
C ASP A 454 -7.75 8.29 1.17
N ILE A 455 -8.61 7.91 0.22
CA ILE A 455 -10.06 8.10 0.34
C ILE A 455 -10.62 7.24 1.47
N TYR A 456 -10.19 5.97 1.57
CA TYR A 456 -10.65 5.06 2.62
C TYR A 456 -10.09 5.46 3.97
N GLY A 457 -8.79 5.74 4.03
CA GLY A 457 -8.03 6.18 5.19
C GLY A 457 -8.65 7.42 5.83
N THR A 458 -8.96 8.43 5.03
CA THR A 458 -9.64 9.64 5.51
C THR A 458 -11.01 9.33 6.11
N LYS A 459 -11.80 8.43 5.51
CA LYS A 459 -13.11 8.03 6.05
C LYS A 459 -12.98 7.28 7.37
N ILE A 460 -12.08 6.29 7.46
CA ILE A 460 -11.90 5.50 8.67
C ILE A 460 -11.25 6.32 9.80
N LEU A 461 -10.39 7.30 9.46
CA LEU A 461 -9.82 8.26 10.40
C LEU A 461 -10.92 9.08 11.10
N VAL A 462 -11.87 9.61 10.32
CA VAL A 462 -13.03 10.37 10.83
C VAL A 462 -13.97 9.47 11.64
N ASN A 463 -14.22 8.25 11.17
CA ASN A 463 -15.05 7.28 11.91
C ASN A 463 -14.39 6.85 13.23
N ALA A 464 -13.06 6.79 13.27
CA ALA A 464 -12.28 6.61 14.48
C ALA A 464 -12.26 7.88 15.36
N GLY A 465 -12.93 8.97 14.96
CA GLY A 465 -13.15 10.18 15.76
C GLY A 465 -11.99 11.17 15.76
N TYR A 466 -11.05 11.07 14.82
CA TYR A 466 -9.99 12.05 14.61
C TYR A 466 -10.39 13.13 13.61
N ALA A 467 -9.64 14.22 13.56
CA ALA A 467 -9.78 15.26 12.55
C ALA A 467 -9.49 14.70 11.14
N ALA A 468 -10.36 15.05 10.17
CA ALA A 468 -10.30 14.51 8.81
C ALA A 468 -9.03 14.86 8.03
N ASP A 469 -8.34 15.93 8.40
CA ASP A 469 -7.19 16.49 7.69
C ASP A 469 -5.84 15.95 8.17
N GLY A 470 -5.80 14.97 9.09
CA GLY A 470 -4.54 14.43 9.64
C GLY A 470 -3.55 13.93 8.59
N VAL A 471 -3.96 13.00 7.71
CA VAL A 471 -3.08 12.47 6.65
C VAL A 471 -2.75 13.53 5.58
N ARG A 472 -3.70 14.41 5.25
CA ARG A 472 -3.46 15.54 4.34
C ARG A 472 -2.39 16.48 4.90
N ASN A 473 -2.45 16.80 6.19
CA ASN A 473 -1.51 17.71 6.83
C ASN A 473 -0.10 17.13 6.85
N LEU A 474 0.04 15.82 7.14
CA LEU A 474 1.32 15.12 7.04
C LEU A 474 1.89 15.17 5.62
N MET A 475 1.06 14.92 4.60
CA MET A 475 1.49 15.02 3.19
C MET A 475 1.94 16.43 2.81
N ALA A 476 1.19 17.46 3.23
CA ALA A 476 1.53 18.84 2.96
C ALA A 476 2.87 19.24 3.63
N GLN A 477 3.07 18.84 4.88
CA GLN A 477 4.32 19.07 5.61
C GLN A 477 5.51 18.41 4.90
N LEU A 478 5.39 17.14 4.51
CA LEU A 478 6.45 16.43 3.80
C LEU A 478 6.75 17.03 2.41
N HIS A 479 5.72 17.52 1.72
CA HIS A 479 5.88 18.20 0.45
C HIS A 479 6.65 19.51 0.61
N GLU A 480 6.30 20.32 1.61
CA GLU A 480 6.96 21.58 1.92
C GLU A 480 8.42 21.37 2.33
N GLN A 481 8.70 20.41 3.22
CA GLN A 481 10.06 20.06 3.63
C GLN A 481 10.94 19.69 2.43
N HIS A 482 10.43 18.82 1.54
CA HIS A 482 11.18 18.41 0.35
C HIS A 482 11.48 19.58 -0.59
N GLN A 483 10.57 20.55 -0.72
CA GLN A 483 10.81 21.75 -1.52
C GLN A 483 11.84 22.69 -0.86
N GLN A 484 11.75 22.89 0.46
CA GLN A 484 12.58 23.85 1.19
C GLN A 484 14.03 23.40 1.35
N GLU A 485 14.25 22.10 1.52
CA GLU A 485 15.59 21.56 1.80
C GLU A 485 16.39 21.24 0.51
N GLU A 486 15.84 21.52 -0.68
CA GLU A 486 16.39 21.13 -2.00
C GLU A 486 16.91 19.68 -2.03
N ARG A 487 16.31 18.79 -1.21
CA ARG A 487 16.84 17.44 -1.02
C ARG A 487 16.77 16.65 -2.32
N SER A 488 17.90 16.08 -2.72
CA SER A 488 18.00 15.22 -3.90
C SER A 488 17.17 13.94 -3.80
N GLN A 489 16.76 13.55 -2.60
CA GLN A 489 15.94 12.35 -2.35
C GLN A 489 14.67 12.69 -1.56
N PRO A 490 13.51 12.16 -1.97
CA PRO A 490 12.26 12.34 -1.23
C PRO A 490 12.32 11.68 0.16
N PRO A 491 11.55 12.19 1.15
CA PRO A 491 11.37 11.52 2.43
C PRO A 491 11.02 10.04 2.28
N ALA A 492 11.39 9.21 3.26
CA ALA A 492 11.24 7.74 3.17
C ALA A 492 9.81 7.31 2.83
N TRP A 493 8.79 7.84 3.52
CA TRP A 493 7.39 7.58 3.18
C TRP A 493 7.01 8.03 1.76
N LEU A 494 7.57 9.16 1.27
CA LEU A 494 7.30 9.63 -0.09
C LEU A 494 8.01 8.81 -1.18
N SER A 495 9.03 8.04 -0.82
CA SER A 495 9.67 7.10 -1.73
C SER A 495 8.79 5.88 -2.01
N THR A 496 7.95 5.48 -1.06
CA THR A 496 7.11 4.27 -1.14
C THR A 496 5.64 4.62 -1.39
N HIS A 497 5.27 5.86 -1.10
CA HIS A 497 3.97 6.47 -1.38
C HIS A 497 4.18 7.81 -2.08
N PRO A 498 4.45 7.82 -3.40
CA PRO A 498 4.72 9.04 -4.13
C PRO A 498 3.67 10.12 -3.84
N ASN A 499 4.10 11.21 -3.21
CA ASN A 499 3.25 12.37 -2.96
C ASN A 499 3.15 13.20 -4.23
N SER A 500 1.97 13.75 -4.47
CA SER A 500 1.78 14.79 -5.47
C SER A 500 0.87 15.85 -4.90
N GLU A 501 1.07 17.08 -5.32
CA GLU A 501 0.13 18.19 -5.08
C GLU A 501 -1.32 17.77 -5.43
N GLN A 502 -1.48 16.92 -6.46
CA GLN A 502 -2.75 16.31 -6.83
C GLN A 502 -3.42 15.51 -5.69
N ARG A 503 -2.65 14.78 -4.86
CA ARG A 503 -3.17 14.03 -3.71
C ARG A 503 -3.73 14.95 -2.64
N ILE A 504 -2.96 15.98 -2.29
CA ILE A 504 -3.40 17.00 -1.34
C ILE A 504 -4.71 17.64 -1.82
N ASN A 505 -4.76 18.05 -3.09
CA ASN A 505 -5.92 18.72 -3.68
C ASN A 505 -7.19 17.85 -3.64
N TYR A 506 -7.14 16.59 -4.10
CA TYR A 506 -8.37 15.77 -4.06
C TYR A 506 -8.77 15.37 -2.63
N MET A 507 -7.84 15.33 -1.68
CA MET A 507 -8.17 15.06 -0.28
C MET A 507 -8.90 16.25 0.33
N GLU A 508 -8.49 17.48 0.00
CA GLU A 508 -9.23 18.69 0.39
C GLU A 508 -10.62 18.70 -0.25
N GLU A 509 -10.74 18.41 -1.54
CA GLU A 509 -12.03 18.22 -2.23
C GLU A 509 -12.89 17.19 -1.52
N LEU A 510 -12.35 15.99 -1.26
CA LEU A 510 -13.05 14.91 -0.56
C LEU A 510 -13.59 15.38 0.80
N ILE A 511 -12.74 16.03 1.60
CA ILE A 511 -13.09 16.48 2.95
C ILE A 511 -14.19 17.55 2.89
N VAL A 512 -14.07 18.51 1.98
CA VAL A 512 -15.02 19.63 1.86
C VAL A 512 -16.34 19.17 1.25
N GLU A 513 -16.32 18.48 0.12
CA GLU A 513 -17.52 18.00 -0.58
C GLU A 513 -18.33 17.01 0.27
N ARG A 514 -17.64 16.10 0.97
CA ARG A 514 -18.29 15.10 1.84
C ARG A 514 -18.56 15.63 3.25
N LYS A 515 -18.20 16.89 3.54
CA LYS A 515 -18.38 17.53 4.86
C LYS A 515 -17.77 16.70 5.99
N LEU A 516 -16.59 16.12 5.75
CA LEU A 516 -15.85 15.37 6.74
C LEU A 516 -15.34 16.32 7.84
N ASP A 517 -15.38 15.87 9.09
CA ASP A 517 -15.11 16.74 10.23
C ASP A 517 -13.61 17.03 10.39
N ARG A 518 -13.16 18.14 9.80
CA ARG A 518 -11.82 18.70 10.04
C ARG A 518 -11.63 19.16 11.47
N TYR A 519 -12.69 19.40 12.24
CA TYR A 519 -12.60 19.98 13.59
C TYR A 519 -12.86 18.91 14.67
N GLY A 520 -12.47 17.68 14.34
CA GLY A 520 -12.42 16.53 15.25
C GLY A 520 -11.22 16.58 16.22
N TYR A 521 -11.01 15.48 16.93
CA TYR A 521 -9.93 15.36 17.91
C TYR A 521 -8.55 15.35 17.24
N GLU A 522 -7.63 16.19 17.72
CA GLU A 522 -6.23 16.30 17.25
C GLU A 522 -5.25 15.54 18.15
N GLY A 523 -5.51 15.52 19.46
CA GLY A 523 -4.69 14.81 20.45
C GLY A 523 -3.28 15.38 20.65
N VAL A 524 -3.11 16.70 20.49
CA VAL A 524 -1.78 17.36 20.51
C VAL A 524 -1.03 17.12 21.81
N ALA A 525 -1.67 17.32 22.97
CA ALA A 525 -0.96 17.22 24.25
C ALA A 525 -0.42 15.81 24.55
N ARG A 526 -1.23 14.78 24.26
CA ARG A 526 -0.85 13.37 24.45
C ARG A 526 0.24 12.98 23.47
N HIS A 527 0.10 13.39 22.20
CA HIS A 527 1.11 13.13 21.18
C HIS A 527 2.47 13.75 21.53
N GLN A 528 2.50 15.03 21.92
CA GLN A 528 3.73 15.74 22.26
C GLN A 528 4.46 15.14 23.49
N GLU A 529 3.72 14.54 24.43
CA GLU A 529 4.33 13.77 25.53
C GLU A 529 5.02 12.49 25.03
N ILE A 530 4.37 11.76 24.12
CA ILE A 530 4.94 10.54 23.54
C ILE A 530 6.10 10.86 22.60
N LYS A 531 5.99 11.91 21.77
CA LYS A 531 7.06 12.44 20.92
C LYS A 531 8.34 12.67 21.72
N LYS A 532 8.27 13.40 22.83
CA LYS A 532 9.44 13.61 23.74
C LYS A 532 10.02 12.32 24.29
N LEU A 533 9.17 11.37 24.68
CA LEU A 533 9.62 10.06 25.17
C LEU A 533 10.34 9.27 24.07
N VAL A 534 9.78 9.24 22.85
CA VAL A 534 10.39 8.56 21.70
C VAL A 534 11.71 9.23 21.33
N THR A 535 11.79 10.56 21.29
CA THR A 535 13.05 11.29 21.05
C THR A 535 14.12 10.92 22.08
N THR A 536 13.75 10.82 23.35
CA THR A 536 14.68 10.39 24.41
C THR A 536 15.17 8.95 24.17
N LYS A 537 14.26 8.04 23.81
CA LYS A 537 14.58 6.64 23.54
C LYS A 537 15.45 6.48 22.28
N TRP A 538 15.21 7.28 21.25
CA TRP A 538 16.04 7.34 20.06
C TRP A 538 17.47 7.80 20.39
N GLN A 539 17.63 8.87 21.17
CA GLN A 539 18.95 9.35 21.59
C GLN A 539 19.71 8.35 22.46
N GLU A 540 19.01 7.56 23.28
CA GLU A 540 19.61 6.45 24.04
C GLU A 540 20.03 5.30 23.11
N TYR A 541 19.17 4.96 22.15
CA TYR A 541 19.42 3.91 21.16
C TYR A 541 20.61 4.26 20.26
N GLU A 542 20.63 5.45 19.68
CA GLU A 542 21.67 5.93 18.78
C GLU A 542 23.05 5.82 19.42
N LYS A 543 23.20 6.33 20.65
CA LYS A 543 24.45 6.20 21.43
C LYS A 543 24.85 4.76 21.71
N CYS A 544 23.87 3.86 21.85
CA CYS A 544 24.12 2.45 22.08
C CYS A 544 24.61 1.73 20.81
N VAL A 545 24.14 2.14 19.63
CA VAL A 545 24.47 1.50 18.36
C VAL A 545 25.69 2.09 17.63
N GLU A 546 26.28 3.19 18.11
CA GLU A 546 27.49 3.81 17.53
C GLU A 546 28.64 2.82 17.28
N GLU A 547 28.78 1.79 18.13
CA GLU A 547 29.84 0.77 18.01
C GLU A 547 29.30 -0.64 17.66
N VAL A 548 28.02 -0.75 17.31
CA VAL A 548 27.34 -2.03 17.04
C VAL A 548 27.29 -2.32 15.55
N TYR A 549 27.64 -3.55 15.17
CA TYR A 549 27.64 -4.01 13.77
C TYR A 549 26.70 -5.20 13.51
N ASP A 550 26.02 -5.72 14.53
CA ASP A 550 25.09 -6.86 14.41
C ASP A 550 23.67 -6.50 14.87
N ILE A 551 22.68 -7.12 14.22
CA ILE A 551 21.26 -6.86 14.46
C ILE A 551 20.76 -7.32 15.83
N GLU A 552 21.32 -8.39 16.41
CA GLU A 552 20.88 -8.88 17.73
C GLU A 552 21.36 -7.92 18.84
N GLU A 553 22.54 -7.33 18.69
CA GLU A 553 23.03 -6.26 19.60
C GLU A 553 22.21 -4.98 19.45
N ALA A 554 21.86 -4.57 18.23
CA ALA A 554 20.99 -3.43 17.98
C ALA A 554 19.59 -3.63 18.63
N LYS A 555 19.05 -4.85 18.59
CA LYS A 555 17.79 -5.19 19.26
C LYS A 555 17.85 -5.01 20.77
N ILE A 556 18.96 -5.41 21.40
CA ILE A 556 19.19 -5.19 22.83
C ILE A 556 19.20 -3.67 23.13
N CYS A 557 19.87 -2.87 22.30
CA CYS A 557 19.85 -1.40 22.41
C CYS A 557 18.45 -0.81 22.30
N ALA A 558 17.58 -1.36 21.44
CA ALA A 558 16.19 -0.91 21.31
C ALA A 558 15.28 -1.36 22.48
N GLY A 559 15.83 -2.12 23.42
CA GLY A 559 15.12 -2.62 24.60
C GLY A 559 14.43 -3.97 24.38
N GLU A 560 14.74 -4.69 23.30
CA GLU A 560 14.35 -6.09 23.19
C GLU A 560 15.14 -6.92 24.21
N LYS A 561 14.44 -7.83 24.90
CA LYS A 561 15.11 -8.73 25.84
C LYS A 561 15.98 -9.71 25.07
N ASP A 562 17.15 -9.99 25.62
CA ASP A 562 18.06 -11.00 25.08
C ASP A 562 17.31 -12.36 24.99
N ARG A 563 17.33 -13.00 23.82
CA ARG A 563 16.52 -14.21 23.54
C ARG A 563 16.81 -15.34 24.55
N GLN A 564 18.04 -15.39 25.06
CA GLN A 564 18.45 -16.31 26.12
C GLN A 564 17.78 -16.01 27.47
N GLN A 565 17.58 -14.74 27.83
CA GLN A 565 16.89 -14.38 29.08
C GLN A 565 15.39 -14.66 29.02
N GLN A 566 14.79 -14.58 27.83
CA GLN A 566 13.39 -14.87 27.62
C GLN A 566 13.10 -16.39 27.68
N GLU A 567 13.94 -17.22 27.07
CA GLU A 567 13.86 -18.68 27.20
C GLU A 567 14.12 -19.16 28.64
N VAL A 568 15.06 -18.55 29.36
CA VAL A 568 15.31 -18.84 30.78
C VAL A 568 14.13 -18.43 31.65
N SER A 569 13.54 -17.24 31.43
CA SER A 569 12.35 -16.80 32.15
C SER A 569 11.13 -17.68 31.90
N GLU A 570 10.93 -18.15 30.67
CA GLU A 570 9.83 -19.06 30.32
C GLU A 570 10.05 -20.48 30.86
N GLN A 571 11.31 -20.95 30.89
CA GLN A 571 11.66 -22.21 31.55
C GLN A 571 11.54 -22.14 33.08
N GLU A 572 11.96 -21.03 33.71
CA GLU A 572 11.77 -20.80 35.15
C GLU A 572 10.29 -20.69 35.49
N GLN A 573 9.49 -20.00 34.68
CA GLN A 573 8.04 -19.91 34.89
C GLN A 573 7.35 -21.28 34.72
N ARG A 574 7.74 -22.08 33.72
CA ARG A 574 7.29 -23.48 33.59
C ARG A 574 7.71 -24.33 34.78
N ALA A 575 8.93 -24.17 35.29
CA ALA A 575 9.42 -24.92 36.45
C ALA A 575 8.68 -24.54 37.75
N ILE A 576 8.21 -23.29 37.86
CA ILE A 576 7.37 -22.82 38.96
C ILE A 576 5.94 -23.40 38.84
N ASP A 577 5.38 -23.41 37.62
CA ASP A 577 4.04 -23.91 37.36
C ASP A 577 3.96 -25.46 37.42
N GLU A 578 5.07 -26.16 37.17
CA GLU A 578 5.21 -27.62 37.27
C GLU A 578 5.78 -28.09 38.62
N ALA A 579 6.03 -27.19 39.58
CA ALA A 579 6.54 -27.55 40.89
C ALA A 579 5.52 -28.46 41.62
N PRO A 580 5.91 -29.67 42.09
CA PRO A 580 4.99 -30.55 42.79
C PRO A 580 4.57 -29.91 44.11
N THR A 581 3.26 -29.83 44.35
CA THR A 581 2.74 -29.56 45.69
C THR A 581 3.21 -30.66 46.63
N GLU A 582 3.93 -30.30 47.69
CA GLU A 582 4.50 -31.25 48.66
C GLU A 582 3.42 -32.19 49.23
N PRO A 583 3.71 -33.50 49.36
CA PRO A 583 2.80 -34.42 50.02
C PRO A 583 2.86 -34.20 51.53
N THR A 584 1.70 -33.93 52.13
CA THR A 584 1.52 -33.96 53.59
C THR A 584 1.80 -35.37 54.12
N GLU A 585 2.89 -35.55 54.86
CA GLU A 585 3.17 -36.80 55.58
C GLU A 585 2.27 -36.96 56.83
N PRO A 586 1.88 -38.20 57.18
CA PRO A 586 1.03 -38.51 58.32
C PRO A 586 1.86 -38.63 59.61
N THR A 587 1.35 -38.09 60.70
CA THR A 587 1.91 -38.29 62.04
C THR A 587 1.17 -39.44 62.72
N ASP A 588 1.81 -40.60 62.81
CA ASP A 588 1.46 -41.65 63.77
C ASP A 588 2.40 -41.56 64.98
N ARG A 589 1.83 -41.44 66.18
CA ARG A 589 2.51 -41.84 67.42
C ARG A 589 1.54 -42.30 68.50
N GLU A 590 1.61 -43.62 68.73
CA GLU A 590 1.57 -44.34 70.01
C GLU A 590 0.30 -44.34 70.90
N SER A 591 -0.27 -45.56 70.96
CA SER A 591 -0.69 -46.30 72.15
C SER A 591 -1.74 -45.70 73.09
N GLU A 592 -2.91 -46.33 73.12
CA GLU A 592 -3.45 -46.90 74.37
C GLU A 592 -4.48 -47.99 74.04
N SER A 593 -4.22 -49.18 74.55
CA SER A 593 -5.19 -50.27 74.67
C SER A 593 -6.04 -50.06 75.91
N GLU A 594 -7.36 -50.20 75.82
CA GLU A 594 -8.16 -51.10 76.67
C GLU A 594 -9.67 -50.88 76.48
N SER A 595 -10.39 -52.02 76.46
CA SER A 595 -11.82 -52.20 76.77
C SER A 595 -12.83 -51.59 75.79
N GLU A 596 -13.99 -52.16 75.48
CA GLU A 596 -14.64 -53.46 75.66
C GLU A 596 -15.95 -53.34 74.84
N ALA A 597 -16.49 -54.48 74.37
CA ALA A 597 -17.92 -54.77 74.21
C ALA A 597 -18.82 -53.76 73.44
N LEU A 598 -19.21 -54.08 72.20
CA LEU A 598 -20.41 -54.85 71.84
C LEU A 598 -21.68 -53.99 71.65
N ILE A 599 -22.50 -54.48 70.71
CA ILE A 599 -23.96 -54.30 70.55
C ILE A 599 -24.37 -53.25 69.50
N GLU A 600 -24.83 -53.80 68.35
CA GLU A 600 -26.12 -53.58 67.65
C GLU A 600 -26.56 -52.12 67.40
N ASP A 601 -27.30 -51.75 66.36
CA ASP A 601 -27.87 -52.32 65.13
C ASP A 601 -28.68 -51.12 64.56
N GLU A 602 -29.26 -51.30 63.39
CA GLU A 602 -30.32 -50.49 62.77
C GLU A 602 -29.97 -49.18 62.04
N GLN A 603 -30.14 -49.27 60.70
CA GLN A 603 -31.06 -48.49 59.84
C GLN A 603 -30.96 -46.95 59.95
N ASP A 604 -30.78 -46.17 58.87
CA ASP A 604 -31.20 -46.28 57.47
C ASP A 604 -30.22 -45.47 56.59
#